data_AF-A0A7U2R9B6-F1
#
_entry.id   AF-A0A7U2R9B6-F1
#
_cell.length_a   1.000
_cell.length_b   1.000
_cell.length_c   1.000
_cell.angle_alpha   90.00
_cell.angle_beta   90.00
_cell.angle_gamma   90.00
#
_symmetry.space_group_name_H-M   'P 1'
#
loop_
_entity.id
_entity.type
_entity.pdbx_description
1 polymer ?
#
loop_
_entity_poly.entity_id
_entity_poly.type
_entity_poly.pdbx_seq_one_letter_code
_entity_poly.pdbx_strand_id
1 'polypeptide(L)'
;MFNTTIKYIHSNKIIAIVCFYFLFSTVLKSTSGVDICIPCLWKWIFGVHCLGCGLTTAFISILELNFKNAFKTNWLIFIIVPFGAYYMANDYIKFKKKQNA
;
A
#
# COMPACT_ATOMS: atom_id res chain seq x y z
N MET A 1 18.22 -9.10 -14.78
CA MET A 1 17.11 -8.94 -13.82
C MET A 1 16.79 -7.47 -13.55
N PHE A 2 17.78 -6.64 -13.21
CA PHE A 2 17.61 -5.21 -12.93
C PHE A 2 16.97 -4.40 -14.09
N ASN A 3 17.40 -4.65 -15.33
CA ASN A 3 16.85 -3.96 -16.51
C ASN A 3 15.35 -4.24 -16.73
N THR A 4 14.87 -5.45 -16.42
CA THR A 4 13.45 -5.80 -16.56
C THR A 4 12.61 -5.08 -15.50
N THR A 5 13.12 -4.95 -14.28
CA THR A 5 12.45 -4.22 -13.21
C THR A 5 12.38 -2.72 -13.50
N ILE A 6 13.46 -2.10 -14.01
CA ILE A 6 13.44 -0.70 -14.44
C ILE A 6 12.42 -0.50 -15.57
N LYS A 7 12.40 -1.40 -16.57
CA LYS A 7 11.39 -1.36 -17.64
C LYS A 7 9.96 -1.48 -17.10
N TYR A 8 9.73 -2.35 -16.12
CA TYR A 8 8.43 -2.51 -15.47
C TYR A 8 8.01 -1.23 -14.73
N ILE A 9 8.90 -0.63 -13.95
CA ILE A 9 8.65 0.64 -13.25
C ILE A 9 8.36 1.76 -14.27
N HIS A 10 9.11 1.83 -15.37
CA HIS A 10 8.89 2.82 -16.42
C HIS A 10 7.59 2.58 -17.20
N SER A 11 7.18 1.33 -17.38
CA SER A 11 5.90 0.99 -18.00
C SER A 11 4.72 1.35 -17.08
N ASN A 12 4.92 1.27 -15.77
CA ASN A 12 3.90 1.48 -14.74
C ASN A 12 4.23 2.68 -13.82
N LYS A 13 4.71 3.78 -14.41
CA LYS A 13 5.18 4.97 -13.65
C LYS A 13 4.18 5.49 -12.63
N ILE A 14 2.90 5.56 -13.00
CA ILE A 14 1.84 6.06 -12.11
C ILE A 14 1.74 5.18 -10.86
N ILE A 15 1.67 3.86 -11.05
CA ILE A 15 1.60 2.90 -9.93
C ILE A 15 2.84 3.02 -9.05
N ALA A 16 4.03 3.11 -9.66
CA ALA A 16 5.27 3.27 -8.92
C ALA A 16 5.29 4.55 -8.07
N ILE A 17 4.84 5.69 -8.61
CA ILE A 17 4.76 6.97 -7.89
C ILE A 17 3.77 6.88 -6.73
N VAL A 18 2.58 6.31 -6.96
CA VAL A 18 1.56 6.14 -5.92
C VAL A 18 2.05 5.24 -4.79
N CYS A 19 2.64 4.09 -5.12
CA CYS A 19 3.22 3.17 -4.13
C CYS A 19 4.35 3.84 -3.35
N PHE A 20 5.23 4.58 -4.02
CA PHE A 20 6.33 5.28 -3.38
C PHE A 20 5.82 6.35 -2.40
N TYR A 21 4.87 7.18 -2.81
CA TYR A 21 4.28 8.20 -1.93
C TYR A 21 3.57 7.58 -0.72
N PHE A 22 2.83 6.49 -0.91
CA PHE A 22 2.15 5.78 0.18
C PHE A 22 3.14 5.18 1.19
N LEU A 23 4.20 4.52 0.71
CA LEU A 23 5.24 3.99 1.60
C LEU A 23 6.01 5.10 2.31
N PHE A 24 6.35 6.17 1.60
CA PHE A 24 7.06 7.31 2.18
C PHE A 24 6.24 7.99 3.28
N SER A 25 4.96 8.27 3.03
CA SER A 25 4.06 8.90 4.01
C SER A 25 3.85 8.04 5.27
N THR A 26 3.68 6.72 5.10
CA THR A 26 3.50 5.79 6.24
C THR A 26 4.77 5.64 7.08
N VAL A 27 5.95 5.61 6.45
CA VAL A 27 7.24 5.59 7.14
C VAL A 27 7.50 6.91 7.88
N LEU A 28 7.19 8.06 7.27
CA LEU A 28 7.28 9.37 7.93
C LEU A 28 6.38 9.44 9.15
N LYS A 29 5.14 8.93 9.04
CA LYS A 29 4.19 8.91 10.15
C LYS A 29 4.71 8.07 11.32
N SER A 30 5.28 6.90 11.03
CA SER A 30 5.80 5.98 12.05
C SER A 30 7.09 6.50 12.72
N THR A 31 8.01 7.09 11.96
CA THR A 31 9.32 7.52 12.48
C THR A 31 9.34 8.92 13.07
N SER A 32 8.65 9.88 12.42
CA SER A 32 8.75 11.31 12.71
C SER A 32 7.45 11.90 13.27
N GLY A 33 6.36 11.11 13.33
CA GLY A 33 5.04 11.55 13.77
C GLY A 33 4.30 12.47 12.79
N VAL A 34 4.97 12.93 11.73
CA VAL A 34 4.43 13.83 10.70
C VAL A 34 3.36 13.10 9.89
N ASP A 35 2.15 13.64 9.87
CA ASP A 35 1.02 13.05 9.17
C ASP A 35 0.80 13.70 7.80
N ILE A 36 1.32 13.03 6.76
CA ILE A 36 1.05 13.36 5.35
C ILE A 36 0.35 12.16 4.69
N CYS A 37 -0.33 11.33 5.47
CA CYS A 37 -1.09 10.21 4.93
C CYS A 37 -2.35 10.72 4.24
N ILE A 38 -2.80 9.98 3.22
CA ILE A 38 -4.07 10.29 2.54
C ILE A 38 -5.21 10.13 3.56
N PRO A 39 -5.97 11.20 3.88
CA PRO A 39 -7.08 11.09 4.80
C PRO A 39 -8.16 10.20 4.21
N CYS A 40 -8.96 9.55 5.07
CA CYS A 40 -10.12 8.82 4.60
C CYS A 40 -11.13 9.80 4.00
N LEU A 41 -11.24 9.82 2.67
CA LEU A 41 -12.15 10.70 1.94
C LEU A 41 -13.60 10.55 2.42
N TRP A 42 -14.00 9.33 2.77
CA TRP A 42 -15.35 9.06 3.26
C TRP A 42 -15.66 9.77 4.57
N LYS A 43 -14.75 9.67 5.55
CA LYS A 43 -14.89 10.37 6.83
C LYS A 43 -14.81 11.88 6.66
N TRP A 44 -13.97 12.35 5.73
CA TRP A 44 -13.80 13.78 5.47
C TRP A 44 -15.05 14.41 4.81
N ILE A 45 -15.68 13.71 3.86
CA ILE A 45 -16.86 14.21 3.13
C ILE A 45 -18.16 14.01 3.92
N PHE A 46 -18.37 12.81 4.49
CA PHE A 46 -19.65 12.42 5.08
C PHE A 46 -19.65 12.45 6.61
N GLY A 47 -18.50 12.62 7.26
CA GLY A 47 -18.38 12.58 8.72
C GLY A 47 -18.57 11.18 9.34
N VAL A 48 -18.90 10.16 8.55
CA VAL A 48 -19.18 8.80 9.03
C VAL A 48 -17.96 7.88 8.85
N HIS A 49 -17.79 6.95 9.78
CA HIS A 49 -16.76 5.93 9.69
C HIS A 49 -17.21 4.81 8.73
N CYS A 50 -16.50 4.63 7.62
CA CYS A 50 -16.68 3.47 6.73
C CYS A 50 -15.85 2.27 7.17
N LEU A 51 -16.11 1.10 6.59
CA LEU A 51 -15.36 -0.14 6.85
C LEU A 51 -13.85 0.00 6.60
N GLY A 52 -13.46 0.88 5.68
CA GLY A 52 -12.05 1.17 5.36
C GLY A 52 -11.39 2.24 6.24
N CYS A 53 -12.11 2.83 7.20
CA CYS A 53 -11.50 3.81 8.10
C CYS A 53 -10.39 3.16 8.93
N GLY A 54 -9.23 3.82 9.02
CA GLY A 54 -8.07 3.30 9.76
C GLY A 54 -7.22 2.27 9.01
N LEU A 55 -7.48 2.03 7.71
CA LEU A 55 -6.67 1.09 6.92
C LEU A 55 -5.17 1.46 6.89
N THR A 56 -4.85 2.74 6.68
CA THR A 56 -3.46 3.23 6.69
C THR A 56 -2.79 3.05 8.05
N THR A 57 -3.52 3.26 9.14
CA THR A 57 -3.01 3.04 10.51
C THR A 57 -2.80 1.56 10.81
N ALA A 58 -3.71 0.70 10.32
CA ALA A 58 -3.55 -0.75 10.41
C ALA A 58 -2.33 -1.22 9.58
N PHE A 59 -2.10 -0.63 8.41
CA PHE A 59 -0.92 -0.88 7.60
C PHE A 59 0.37 -0.46 8.32
N ILE A 60 0.41 0.73 8.92
CA ILE A 60 1.55 1.17 9.74
C ILE A 60 1.80 0.20 10.89
N SER A 61 0.75 -0.29 11.55
CA SER A 61 0.87 -1.29 12.62
C SER A 61 1.45 -2.63 12.13
N ILE A 62 1.18 -3.02 10.87
CA ILE A 62 1.85 -4.17 10.25
C ILE A 62 3.34 -3.88 10.02
N LEU A 63 3.70 -2.67 9.56
CA LEU A 63 5.10 -2.26 9.37
C LEU A 63 5.87 -2.25 10.70
N GLU A 64 5.21 -1.87 11.79
CA GLU A 64 5.74 -1.90 13.16
C GLU A 64 5.74 -3.32 13.78
N LEU A 65 5.38 -4.35 13.01
CA LEU A 65 5.25 -5.75 13.44
C LEU A 65 4.23 -5.94 14.59
N ASN A 66 3.31 -4.99 14.78
CA ASN A 66 2.26 -5.03 15.80
C ASN A 66 0.93 -5.51 15.19
N PHE A 67 0.87 -6.81 14.88
CA PHE A 67 -0.31 -7.44 14.27
C PHE A 67 -1.58 -7.34 15.13
N LYS A 68 -1.43 -7.36 16.46
CA LYS A 68 -2.57 -7.23 17.39
C LYS A 68 -3.21 -5.85 17.25
N ASN A 69 -2.42 -4.80 17.15
CA ASN A 69 -2.93 -3.45 16.92
C ASN A 69 -3.53 -3.32 15.52
N ALA A 70 -2.85 -3.86 14.49
CA ALA A 70 -3.35 -3.85 13.12
C ALA A 70 -4.76 -4.45 13.00
N PHE A 71 -5.00 -5.61 13.65
CA PHE A 71 -6.29 -6.29 13.63
C PHE A 71 -7.38 -5.48 14.34
N LYS A 72 -7.05 -4.88 15.49
CA LYS A 72 -7.98 -4.03 16.24
C LYS A 72 -8.34 -2.75 15.50
N THR A 73 -7.36 -2.13 14.81
CA THR A 73 -7.58 -0.90 14.07
C THR A 73 -8.43 -1.14 12.83
N ASN A 74 -8.04 -2.11 11.99
CA ASN A 74 -8.84 -2.50 10.83
C ASN A 74 -8.47 -3.92 10.37
N TRP A 75 -9.30 -4.91 10.69
CA TRP A 75 -9.08 -6.30 10.33
C TRP A 75 -9.01 -6.56 8.82
N LEU A 76 -9.63 -5.71 7.98
CA LEU A 76 -9.61 -5.86 6.51
C LEU A 76 -8.19 -5.77 5.94
N ILE A 77 -7.25 -5.17 6.67
CA ILE A 77 -5.86 -5.07 6.24
C ILE A 77 -5.24 -6.45 5.95
N PHE A 78 -5.67 -7.49 6.68
CA PHE A 78 -5.19 -8.86 6.51
C PHE A 78 -5.73 -9.54 5.25
N ILE A 79 -6.75 -8.97 4.61
CA ILE A 79 -7.23 -9.42 3.31
C ILE A 79 -6.61 -8.56 2.21
N ILE A 80 -6.63 -7.24 2.38
CA ILE A 80 -6.22 -6.28 1.36
C ILE A 80 -4.72 -6.39 1.07
N VAL A 81 -3.87 -6.50 2.09
CA VAL A 81 -2.42 -6.56 1.89
C VAL A 81 -1.99 -7.82 1.14
N PRO A 82 -2.39 -9.06 1.54
CA PRO A 82 -2.03 -10.26 0.79
C PRO A 82 -2.59 -10.28 -0.63
N PHE A 83 -3.84 -9.84 -0.81
CA PHE A 83 -4.46 -9.82 -2.14
C PHE A 83 -3.79 -8.81 -3.07
N GLY A 84 -3.47 -7.61 -2.55
CA GLY A 84 -2.70 -6.61 -3.29
C GLY A 84 -1.31 -7.11 -3.68
N ALA A 85 -0.60 -7.75 -2.73
CA ALA A 85 0.70 -8.34 -2.99
C ALA A 85 0.63 -9.44 -4.08
N TYR A 86 -0.37 -10.32 -4.01
CA TYR A 86 -0.61 -11.34 -5.02
C TYR A 86 -0.86 -10.76 -6.41
N TYR A 87 -1.71 -9.72 -6.50
CA TYR A 87 -2.01 -9.07 -7.77
C TYR A 87 -0.75 -8.43 -8.38
N MET A 88 0.02 -7.69 -7.58
CA MET A 88 1.26 -7.06 -8.02
C MET A 88 2.30 -8.10 -8.48
N ALA A 89 2.45 -9.20 -7.75
CA ALA A 89 3.35 -10.28 -8.12
C ALA A 89 2.95 -10.93 -9.45
N ASN A 90 1.65 -11.21 -9.64
CA ASN A 90 1.16 -11.82 -10.87
C ASN A 90 1.31 -10.88 -12.08
N ASP A 91 1.03 -9.59 -11.90
CA ASP A 91 1.24 -8.58 -12.95
C ASP A 91 2.72 -8.50 -13.36
N TYR A 92 3.63 -8.48 -12.39
CA TYR A 92 5.07 -8.50 -12.66
C TYR A 92 5.51 -9.78 -13.41
N ILE A 93 4.99 -10.95 -13.02
CA ILE A 93 5.28 -12.23 -13.69
C ILE A 93 4.79 -12.20 -15.14
N LYS A 94 3.58 -11.68 -15.39
CA LYS A 94 3.03 -11.54 -16.75
C LYS A 94 3.87 -10.59 -17.61
N PHE A 95 4.29 -9.45 -17.04
CA PHE A 95 5.17 -8.51 -17.73
C PHE A 95 6.52 -9.16 -18.09
N LYS A 96 7.13 -9.88 -17.13
CA LYS A 96 8.39 -10.60 -17.35
C LYS A 96 8.26 -11.65 -18.44
N LYS A 97 7.16 -12.42 -18.47
CA LYS A 97 6.88 -13.39 -19.55
C LYS A 97 6.78 -12.70 -20.93
N LYS A 98 6.09 -11.56 -21.02
CA LYS A 98 5.96 -10.79 -22.27
C LYS A 98 7.27 -10.18 -22.77
N GLN A 99 8.20 -9.85 -21.88
CA GLN A 99 9.54 -9.33 -22.26
C GLN A 99 10.54 -10.42 -22.66
N ASN A 100 10.28 -11.67 -22.29
CA ASN A 100 11.13 -12.83 -22.58
C ASN A 100 10.62 -13.67 -23.76
N ALA A 101 9.43 -13.34 -24.30
CA ALA A 101 8.87 -13.90 -25.52
C ALA A 101 9.23 -12.98 -26.70
#